data_AF-A0A9R1IPL0-F1
#
_entry.id   AF-A0A9R1IPL0-F1
#
_cell.length_a   1.000
_cell.length_b   1.000
_cell.length_c   1.000
_cell.angle_alpha   90.00
_cell.angle_beta   90.00
_cell.angle_gamma   90.00
#
_symmetry.space_group_name_H-M   'P 1'
#
loop_
_entity.id
_entity.type
_entity.pdbx_description
1 polymer ?
#
loop_
_entity_poly.entity_id
_entity_poly.type
_entity_poly.pdbx_seq_one_letter_code
_entity_poly.pdbx_strand_id
1 'polypeptide(L)'
;MRDSSDYPFIGQSQERLYAWCINDNVDVCQLLVWALEDYGGAKWALKDTVNVSELFGRDRYKYVEPLAIHPDCDLIFLTDQRGKAISYDMDSKKVHVIGTHETFYGAIPYVPCFAEWPSDGH
;
A
#
# COMPACT_ATOMS: atom_id res chain seq x y z
N MET A 1 -17.54 -1.87 -17.75
CA MET A 1 -16.97 -0.78 -16.94
C MET A 1 -15.58 -1.24 -16.55
N ARG A 2 -14.53 -0.47 -16.87
CA ARG A 2 -13.19 -0.74 -16.37
C ARG A 2 -13.24 -0.51 -14.87
N ASP A 3 -13.03 -1.57 -14.09
CA ASP A 3 -13.02 -1.47 -12.65
C ASP A 3 -11.78 -0.68 -12.24
N SER A 4 -11.88 0.08 -11.15
CA SER A 4 -10.79 0.95 -10.68
C SER A 4 -9.50 0.20 -10.26
N SER A 5 -9.51 -1.13 -10.34
CA SER A 5 -8.41 -2.05 -10.02
C SER A 5 -7.28 -2.09 -11.04
N ASP A 6 -7.44 -1.52 -12.24
CA ASP A 6 -6.43 -1.66 -13.31
C ASP A 6 -5.24 -0.69 -13.19
N TYR A 7 -5.27 0.28 -12.27
CA TYR A 7 -4.23 1.30 -12.15
C TYR A 7 -3.33 1.07 -10.92
N PRO A 8 -2.00 0.99 -11.10
CA PRO A 8 -1.09 0.87 -9.99
C PRO A 8 -1.07 2.16 -9.16
N PHE A 9 -1.02 1.98 -7.85
CA PHE A 9 -0.73 3.05 -6.89
C PHE A 9 0.76 3.35 -6.93
N ILE A 10 1.13 4.59 -6.66
CA ILE A 10 2.52 5.05 -6.61
C ILE A 10 2.72 5.85 -5.33
N GLY A 11 3.88 5.69 -4.69
CA GLY A 11 4.25 6.42 -3.49
C GLY A 11 5.73 6.27 -3.17
N GLN A 12 6.25 7.15 -2.34
CA GLN A 12 7.66 7.11 -1.91
C GLN A 12 7.75 6.47 -0.52
N SER A 13 8.76 5.63 -0.32
CA SER A 13 9.18 5.13 0.98
C SER A 13 10.70 5.05 1.04
N GLN A 14 11.32 5.47 2.13
CA GLN A 14 12.77 5.45 2.34
C GLN A 14 13.56 5.98 1.12
N GLU A 15 13.20 7.17 0.64
CA GLU A 15 13.80 7.84 -0.52
C GLU A 15 13.60 7.12 -1.88
N ARG A 16 12.84 6.03 -1.91
CA ARG A 16 12.60 5.21 -3.10
C ARG A 16 11.16 5.29 -3.57
N LEU A 17 10.97 5.38 -4.88
CA LEU A 17 9.64 5.31 -5.49
C LEU A 17 9.18 3.87 -5.64
N TYR A 18 7.99 3.58 -5.14
CA TYR A 18 7.32 2.30 -5.25
C TYR A 18 6.04 2.43 -6.08
N ALA A 19 5.70 1.35 -6.77
CA ALA A 19 4.42 1.15 -7.41
C ALA A 19 3.83 -0.17 -6.90
N TRP A 20 2.52 -0.24 -6.69
CA TRP A 20 1.88 -1.49 -6.27
C TRP A 20 0.45 -1.59 -6.77
N CYS A 21 -0.04 -2.81 -6.96
CA CYS A 21 -1.42 -3.08 -7.33
C CYS A 21 -1.89 -4.42 -6.78
N ILE A 22 -3.21 -4.61 -6.81
CA ILE A 22 -3.83 -5.90 -6.58
C ILE A 22 -4.08 -6.54 -7.95
N ASN A 23 -3.38 -7.64 -8.22
CA ASN A 23 -3.65 -8.49 -9.35
C ASN A 23 -4.73 -9.50 -8.94
N ASP A 24 -5.98 -9.25 -9.32
CA ASP A 24 -7.13 -10.10 -9.00
C ASP A 24 -7.54 -10.94 -10.22
N ASN A 25 -7.01 -12.16 -10.30
CA ASN A 25 -7.36 -13.14 -11.32
C ASN A 25 -8.27 -14.22 -10.72
N VAL A 26 -8.94 -14.99 -11.59
CA VAL A 26 -9.92 -16.02 -11.17
C VAL A 26 -9.37 -17.00 -10.14
N ASP A 27 -8.08 -17.36 -10.26
CA ASP A 27 -7.45 -18.38 -9.42
C ASP A 27 -6.60 -17.79 -8.28
N VAL A 28 -6.16 -16.53 -8.39
CA VAL A 28 -5.17 -15.94 -7.48
C VAL A 28 -5.39 -14.42 -7.35
N CYS A 29 -5.34 -13.92 -6.11
CA CYS A 29 -5.25 -12.49 -5.83
C CYS A 29 -3.96 -12.18 -5.07
N GLN A 30 -3.15 -11.31 -5.66
CA GLN A 30 -1.82 -10.98 -5.15
C GLN A 30 -1.62 -9.48 -5.07
N LEU A 31 -0.98 -9.05 -3.99
CA LEU A 31 -0.30 -7.76 -3.94
C LEU A 31 1.01 -7.90 -4.70
N LEU A 32 1.18 -7.08 -5.73
CA LEU A 32 2.43 -6.95 -6.46
C LEU A 32 3.06 -5.61 -6.11
N VAL A 33 4.34 -5.61 -5.76
CA VAL A 33 5.08 -4.40 -5.39
C VAL A 33 6.34 -4.29 -6.23
N TRP A 34 6.47 -3.16 -6.92
CA TRP A 34 7.64 -2.77 -7.69
C TRP A 34 8.30 -1.57 -7.05
N ALA A 35 9.61 -1.49 -7.26
CA ALA A 35 10.39 -0.37 -6.82
C ALA A 35 11.27 0.11 -7.96
N LEU A 36 11.31 1.43 -8.14
CA LEU A 36 12.13 2.06 -9.16
C LEU A 36 13.60 1.94 -8.73
N GLU A 37 14.44 1.38 -9.60
CA GLU A 37 15.88 1.16 -9.34
C GLU A 37 16.77 2.17 -10.07
N ASP A 38 16.35 2.55 -11.27
CA ASP A 38 17.06 3.53 -12.08
C ASP A 38 16.06 4.61 -12.52
N TYR A 39 16.19 5.79 -11.91
CA TYR A 39 15.37 6.95 -12.21
C TYR A 39 15.67 7.54 -13.59
N GLY A 40 16.91 7.44 -14.07
CA GLY A 40 17.30 7.95 -15.38
C GLY A 40 16.78 7.07 -16.52
N GLY A 41 16.76 5.75 -16.30
CA GLY A 41 16.24 4.76 -17.25
C GLY A 41 14.78 4.34 -17.03
N ALA A 42 14.11 4.87 -16.02
CA ALA A 42 12.75 4.48 -15.60
C ALA A 42 12.59 2.95 -15.38
N LYS A 43 13.63 2.30 -14.82
CA LYS A 43 13.65 0.83 -14.66
C LYS A 43 13.02 0.39 -13.34
N TRP A 44 11.90 -0.31 -13.44
CA TRP A 44 11.19 -0.90 -12.31
C TRP A 44 11.60 -2.36 -12.10
N ALA A 45 11.79 -2.75 -10.84
CA ALA A 45 12.03 -4.14 -10.44
C ALA A 45 10.91 -4.62 -9.50
N LEU A 46 10.39 -5.83 -9.75
CA LEU A 46 9.44 -6.48 -8.84
C LEU A 46 10.19 -6.85 -7.55
N LYS A 47 9.73 -6.32 -6.42
CA LYS A 47 10.31 -6.54 -5.09
C LYS A 47 9.54 -7.54 -4.27
N ASP A 48 8.23 -7.58 -4.45
CA ASP A 48 7.40 -8.45 -3.66
C ASP A 48 6.17 -8.93 -4.40
N THR A 49 5.78 -10.15 -4.07
CA THR A 49 4.54 -10.79 -4.51
C THR A 49 3.97 -11.54 -3.33
N VAL A 50 2.83 -11.12 -2.83
CA VAL A 50 2.22 -11.70 -1.63
C VAL A 50 0.77 -12.06 -1.92
N ASN A 51 0.36 -13.26 -1.53
CA ASN A 51 -1.03 -13.66 -1.65
C ASN A 51 -1.88 -12.84 -0.66
N VAL A 52 -2.98 -12.29 -1.16
CA VAL A 52 -3.91 -11.52 -0.33
C VAL A 52 -4.52 -12.37 0.78
N SER A 53 -4.73 -13.67 0.56
CA SER A 53 -5.17 -14.59 1.60
C SER A 53 -4.21 -14.69 2.78
N GLU A 54 -2.89 -14.64 2.54
CA GLU A 54 -1.85 -14.65 3.57
C GLU A 54 -1.87 -13.34 4.35
N LEU A 55 -2.01 -12.20 3.65
CA LEU A 55 -2.09 -10.88 4.27
C LEU A 55 -3.28 -10.77 5.23
N PHE A 56 -4.45 -11.25 4.82
CA PHE A 56 -5.66 -11.13 5.63
C PHE A 56 -5.92 -12.33 6.55
N GLY A 57 -5.16 -13.43 6.39
CA GLY A 57 -5.29 -14.66 7.16
C GLY A 57 -6.60 -15.41 6.89
N ARG A 58 -7.12 -15.34 5.65
CA ARG A 58 -8.40 -15.96 5.27
C ARG A 58 -8.49 -16.24 3.77
N ASP A 59 -9.12 -17.36 3.42
CA ASP A 59 -9.25 -17.80 2.01
C ASP A 59 -10.22 -16.95 1.17
N ARG A 60 -11.14 -16.24 1.83
CA ARG A 60 -12.12 -15.37 1.17
C ARG A 60 -11.84 -13.90 1.48
N TYR A 61 -11.06 -13.26 0.63
CA TYR A 61 -11.00 -11.80 0.52
C TYR A 61 -12.02 -11.35 -0.54
N LYS A 62 -12.54 -10.14 -0.38
CA LYS A 62 -13.38 -9.49 -1.39
C LYS A 62 -12.91 -8.05 -1.46
N TYR A 63 -12.61 -7.58 -2.67
CA TYR A 63 -12.33 -6.16 -2.95
C TYR A 63 -11.29 -5.60 -1.99
N VAL A 64 -10.06 -6.10 -2.10
CA VAL A 64 -8.93 -5.54 -1.34
C VAL A 64 -8.47 -4.27 -2.02
N GLU A 65 -8.30 -3.23 -1.22
CA GLU A 65 -7.95 -1.90 -1.67
C GLU A 65 -6.65 -1.46 -0.99
N PRO A 66 -5.59 -1.16 -1.76
CA PRO A 66 -4.43 -0.49 -1.21
C PRO A 66 -4.78 0.94 -0.80
N LEU A 67 -4.23 1.41 0.31
CA LEU A 67 -4.53 2.73 0.87
C LEU A 67 -3.37 3.70 0.73
N ALA A 68 -2.19 3.28 1.18
CA ALA A 68 -1.02 4.14 1.27
C ALA A 68 0.26 3.33 1.46
N ILE A 69 1.39 3.98 1.25
CA ILE A 69 2.71 3.53 1.69
C ILE A 69 3.25 4.51 2.73
N HIS A 70 3.87 4.01 3.81
CA HIS A 70 4.50 4.84 4.82
C HIS A 70 5.79 5.46 4.25
N PRO A 71 6.03 6.77 4.37
CA PRO A 71 7.18 7.43 3.76
C PRO A 71 8.54 6.96 4.30
N ASP A 72 8.59 6.46 5.55
CA ASP A 72 9.86 6.14 6.21
C ASP A 72 10.05 4.66 6.58
N CYS A 73 9.06 3.79 6.38
CA CYS A 73 9.05 2.47 7.04
C CYS A 73 8.75 1.27 6.14
N ASP A 74 8.73 1.43 4.81
CA ASP A 74 8.45 0.32 3.87
C ASP A 74 7.18 -0.48 4.24
N LEU A 75 6.18 0.24 4.79
CA LEU A 75 4.88 -0.30 5.18
C LEU A 75 3.84 0.03 4.11
N ILE A 76 3.11 -0.97 3.66
CA ILE A 76 1.93 -0.79 2.80
C ILE A 76 0.67 -1.00 3.64
N PHE A 77 -0.26 -0.06 3.56
CA PHE A 77 -1.56 -0.15 4.22
C PHE A 77 -2.60 -0.68 3.23
N LEU A 78 -3.35 -1.70 3.67
CA LEU A 78 -4.39 -2.33 2.87
C LEU A 78 -5.66 -2.46 3.68
N THR A 79 -6.80 -2.45 3.00
CA THR A 79 -8.09 -2.75 3.60
C THR A 79 -8.88 -3.71 2.73
N ASP A 80 -9.90 -4.31 3.31
CA ASP A 80 -10.90 -5.06 2.58
C ASP A 80 -12.30 -4.60 2.95
N GLN A 81 -13.28 -4.87 2.09
CA GLN A 81 -14.67 -4.48 2.32
C GLN A 81 -15.37 -5.28 3.44
N ARG A 82 -14.70 -6.24 4.08
CA ARG A 82 -15.24 -6.99 5.22
C ARG A 82 -14.72 -6.48 6.56
N GLY A 83 -14.17 -5.28 6.61
CA GLY A 83 -13.98 -4.65 7.88
C GLY A 83 -12.61 -4.79 8.49
N LYS A 84 -11.57 -5.11 7.72
CA LYS A 84 -10.21 -5.29 8.26
C LYS A 84 -9.23 -4.39 7.53
N ALA A 85 -8.52 -3.57 8.29
CA ALA A 85 -7.39 -2.78 7.83
C ALA A 85 -6.08 -3.36 8.41
N ILE A 86 -5.07 -3.47 7.57
CA ILE A 86 -3.75 -4.02 7.93
C ILE A 86 -2.62 -3.10 7.47
N SER A 87 -1.48 -3.24 8.13
CA SER A 87 -0.19 -2.76 7.65
C SER A 87 0.70 -3.97 7.33
N TYR A 88 1.29 -3.98 6.14
CA TYR A 88 2.23 -4.99 5.68
C TYR A 88 3.64 -4.40 5.60
N ASP A 89 4.57 -4.99 6.33
CA ASP A 89 5.99 -4.66 6.32
C ASP A 89 6.70 -5.44 5.23
N MET A 90 7.21 -4.73 4.22
CA MET A 90 7.85 -5.33 3.06
C MET A 90 9.19 -6.00 3.38
N ASP A 91 9.89 -5.55 4.41
CA ASP A 91 11.20 -6.11 4.80
C ASP A 91 11.02 -7.35 5.66
N SER A 92 10.25 -7.23 6.75
CA SER A 92 10.05 -8.32 7.69
C SER A 92 9.00 -9.33 7.23
N LYS A 93 8.25 -9.01 6.16
CA LYS A 93 7.11 -9.78 5.64
C LYS A 93 6.00 -9.97 6.68
N LYS A 94 5.96 -9.13 7.71
CA LYS A 94 4.98 -9.21 8.80
C LYS A 94 3.75 -8.38 8.49
N VAL A 95 2.63 -8.85 9.01
CA VAL A 95 1.34 -8.15 8.91
C VAL A 95 0.87 -7.80 10.31
N HIS A 96 0.39 -6.57 10.48
CA HIS A 96 -0.29 -6.13 11.70
C HIS A 96 -1.69 -5.63 11.37
N VAL A 97 -2.65 -5.97 12.21
CA VAL A 97 -4.02 -5.44 12.11
C VAL A 97 -4.03 -4.07 12.76
N ILE A 98 -4.41 -3.04 11.99
CA ILE A 98 -4.43 -1.65 12.48
C ILE A 98 -5.85 -1.18 12.83
N GLY A 99 -6.88 -1.91 12.40
CA GLY A 99 -8.25 -1.63 12.80
C GLY A 99 -9.26 -2.57 12.19
N THR A 100 -10.45 -2.59 12.79
CA THR A 100 -11.63 -3.23 12.22
C THR A 100 -12.78 -2.23 12.13
N HIS A 101 -13.61 -2.34 11.10
CA HIS A 101 -14.70 -1.41 10.80
C HIS A 101 -15.90 -2.17 10.22
N GLU A 102 -17.13 -1.66 10.36
CA GLU A 102 -18.30 -2.32 9.78
C GLU A 102 -18.38 -2.10 8.27
N THR A 103 -18.02 -0.90 7.82
CA THR A 103 -17.92 -0.51 6.42
C THR A 103 -16.75 0.47 6.24
N PHE A 104 -15.98 0.29 5.17
CA PHE A 104 -14.92 1.21 4.76
C PHE A 104 -15.29 1.81 3.42
N TYR A 105 -15.30 3.14 3.34
CA TYR A 105 -15.57 3.85 2.10
C TYR A 105 -14.29 4.43 1.46
N GLY A 106 -13.14 4.09 2.02
CA GLY A 106 -11.83 4.58 1.62
C GLY A 106 -11.11 5.31 2.76
N ALA A 107 -9.81 5.48 2.60
CA ALA A 107 -8.99 6.35 3.42
C ALA A 107 -8.08 7.19 2.53
N ILE A 108 -7.75 8.38 3.01
CA ILE A 108 -6.81 9.27 2.36
C ILE A 108 -5.58 9.33 3.26
N PRO A 109 -4.37 9.02 2.76
CA PRO A 109 -3.16 9.20 3.54
C PRO A 109 -3.06 10.65 4.00
N TYR A 110 -2.97 10.84 5.32
CA TYR A 110 -2.67 12.14 5.89
C TYR A 110 -1.17 12.39 5.76
N VAL A 111 -0.79 13.39 4.96
CA VAL A 111 0.58 13.89 4.89
C VAL A 111 0.65 15.14 5.77
N PRO A 112 1.17 15.08 7.01
CA PRO A 112 1.33 16.26 7.83
C PRO A 112 2.27 17.25 7.17
N CYS A 113 1.76 18.45 6.86
CA CYS A 113 2.57 19.57 6.42
C CYS A 113 3.19 20.23 7.66
N PHE A 114 4.42 19.86 8.00
CA PHE A 114 5.21 20.60 8.99
C PHE A 114 5.83 21.82 8.29
N ALA A 115 5.03 22.87 8.10
CA ALA A 115 5.61 24.16 7.78
C ALA A 115 6.35 24.65 9.03
N GLU A 116 7.69 24.72 8.97
CA GLU A 116 8.47 25.43 9.96
C GLU A 116 8.06 26.91 9.91
N TRP A 117 7.56 27.43 11.02
CA TRP A 117 7.30 28.87 11.11
C TRP A 117 8.67 29.55 11.16
N PRO A 118 8.92 30.61 10.37
CA PRO A 118 10.15 31.37 10.52
C PRO A 118 10.26 31.77 11.99
N SER A 119 11.42 31.49 12.59
CA SER A 119 11.69 31.95 13.95
C SER A 119 11.54 33.47 13.94
N ASP A 120 10.67 34.00 14.80
CA ASP A 120 10.57 35.44 15.01
C ASP A 120 11.95 35.92 15.45
N GLY A 121 12.64 36.60 14.53
CA GLY A 121 13.93 37.20 14.80
C GLY A 121 13.77 38.24 15.90
N HIS A 122 14.34 37.95 17.07
CA HIS A 122 14.59 38.91 18.14
C HIS A 122 16.03 39.39 18.10
#